data_AF-A0A7C7H8P4-F1
#
_entry.id   AF-A0A7C7H8P4-F1
#
_cell.length_a   1.000
_cell.length_b   1.000
_cell.length_c   1.000
_cell.angle_alpha   90.00
_cell.angle_beta   90.00
_cell.angle_gamma   90.00
#
_symmetry.space_group_name_H-M   'P 1'
#
loop_
_entity.id
_entity.type
_entity.pdbx_description
1 polymer ?
#
loop_
_entity_poly.entity_id
_entity_poly.type
_entity_poly.pdbx_seq_one_letter_code
_entity_poly.pdbx_strand_id
1 'polypeptide(L)'
;MNDRQNALRINADRFRKRFDALADIGATADGGVHRPALGAEHLRAREWFLKEATAAGLTTHVDGAGNHSAALSCGPAGAPVLLLGSHLDSVRYGGRFDGALGVLAALEILQVVKEAGVALETNLEAIDFTDEEGTHLGFLGSLALVGAITPQELRHPGSDLGIFQKALAKAGLTENSILDARRSPSTIAGYLELHIEQGNRLNTSADDIAVVTSIVGLRRQKVTYIGRSWTGRRSPHAFLTSPGDERVSGERSKHWYYRILARRNEHRPSACAADPRIPCPETA
;
A
#
# COMPACT_ATOMS: atom_id res chain seq x y z
N MET A 1 -4.97 32.09 12.83
CA MET A 1 -5.43 30.72 12.53
C MET A 1 -6.59 30.44 13.48
N ASN A 2 -7.78 30.12 12.96
CA ASN A 2 -8.99 29.96 13.77
C ASN A 2 -8.92 28.71 14.65
N ASP A 3 -9.52 28.75 15.85
CA ASP A 3 -9.57 27.64 16.82
C ASP A 3 -10.05 26.29 16.23
N ARG A 4 -10.87 26.31 15.17
CA ARG A 4 -11.30 25.10 14.43
C ARG A 4 -10.17 24.40 13.67
N GLN A 5 -9.16 25.12 13.17
CA GLN A 5 -7.99 24.50 12.52
C GLN A 5 -7.01 23.92 13.54
N ASN A 6 -6.93 24.50 14.75
CA ASN A 6 -6.21 23.88 15.85
C ASN A 6 -6.89 22.60 16.37
N ALA A 7 -8.19 22.42 16.12
CA ALA A 7 -8.95 21.22 16.50
C ALA A 7 -8.69 20.00 15.60
N LEU A 8 -8.15 20.17 14.39
CA LEU A 8 -7.85 19.07 13.45
C LEU A 8 -6.37 18.72 13.47
N ARG A 9 -5.90 18.23 14.61
CA ARG A 9 -4.55 17.63 14.74
C ARG A 9 -4.66 16.14 14.99
N ILE A 10 -3.77 15.37 14.37
CA ILE A 10 -3.67 13.94 14.66
C ILE A 10 -3.23 13.71 16.11
N ASN A 11 -3.64 12.60 16.69
CA ASN A 11 -3.09 12.11 17.95
C ASN A 11 -1.85 11.26 17.64
N ALA A 12 -0.67 11.87 17.74
CA ALA A 12 0.60 11.24 17.39
C ALA A 12 0.89 9.97 18.22
N ASP A 13 0.55 9.96 19.51
CA ASP A 13 0.77 8.81 20.38
C ASP A 13 -0.13 7.62 20.01
N ARG A 14 -1.42 7.89 19.73
CA ARG A 14 -2.35 6.88 19.23
C ARG A 14 -1.90 6.32 17.90
N PHE A 15 -1.54 7.21 16.97
CA PHE A 15 -1.04 6.83 15.66
C PHE A 15 0.20 5.93 15.77
N ARG A 16 1.17 6.34 16.60
CA ARG A 16 2.40 5.57 16.80
C ARG A 16 2.13 4.20 17.42
N LYS A 17 1.28 4.12 18.45
CA LYS A 17 0.88 2.85 19.07
C LYS A 17 0.23 1.89 18.07
N ARG A 18 -0.68 2.40 17.24
CA ARG A 18 -1.30 1.62 16.15
C ARG A 18 -0.28 1.14 15.14
N PHE A 19 0.63 2.02 14.75
CA PHE A 19 1.67 1.70 13.79
C PHE A 19 2.62 0.61 14.30
N ASP A 20 3.06 0.72 15.54
CA ASP A 20 3.92 -0.29 16.17
C ASP A 20 3.18 -1.63 16.31
N ALA A 21 1.92 -1.62 16.76
CA ALA A 21 1.11 -2.85 16.88
C ALA A 21 0.84 -3.53 15.52
N LEU A 22 0.56 -2.76 14.46
CA LEU A 22 0.41 -3.31 13.12
C LEU A 22 1.72 -3.89 12.59
N ALA A 23 2.85 -3.25 12.86
CA ALA A 23 4.15 -3.71 12.40
C ALA A 23 4.59 -5.03 13.07
N ASP A 24 4.12 -5.31 14.28
CA ASP A 24 4.37 -6.59 14.96
C ASP A 24 3.70 -7.77 14.21
N ILE A 25 2.63 -7.51 13.46
CA ILE A 25 1.95 -8.52 12.64
C ILE A 25 2.77 -8.77 11.37
N GLY A 26 3.33 -9.97 11.26
CA GLY A 26 4.27 -10.33 10.19
C GLY A 26 5.69 -9.80 10.39
N ALA A 27 6.08 -9.37 11.59
CA ALA A 27 7.44 -8.89 11.86
C ALA A 27 8.51 -9.93 11.50
N THR A 28 9.60 -9.47 10.88
CA THR A 28 10.76 -10.31 10.52
C THR A 28 11.95 -10.03 11.44
N ALA A 29 12.90 -10.97 11.50
CA ALA A 29 14.05 -10.89 12.42
C ALA A 29 14.98 -9.67 12.15
N ASP A 30 14.97 -9.15 10.93
CA ASP A 30 15.70 -7.96 10.49
C ASP A 30 14.93 -6.64 10.70
N GLY A 31 13.78 -6.68 11.40
CA GLY A 31 12.98 -5.50 11.72
C GLY A 31 12.06 -5.02 10.59
N GLY A 32 11.91 -5.83 9.54
CA GLY A 32 10.93 -5.65 8.47
C GLY A 32 9.60 -6.33 8.76
N VAL A 33 8.82 -6.52 7.70
CA VAL A 33 7.51 -7.15 7.71
C VAL A 33 7.38 -8.11 6.52
N HIS A 34 6.67 -9.22 6.74
CA HIS A 34 6.26 -10.15 5.70
C HIS A 34 4.77 -10.50 5.85
N ARG A 35 3.93 -9.76 5.12
CA ARG A 35 2.48 -9.96 5.03
C ARG A 35 2.08 -10.20 3.57
N PRO A 36 2.42 -11.36 2.98
CA PRO A 36 2.01 -11.65 1.60
C PRO A 36 0.49 -11.60 1.49
N ALA A 37 -0.02 -11.06 0.38
CA ALA A 37 -1.45 -10.84 0.21
C ALA A 37 -2.23 -12.15 0.40
N LEU A 38 -3.39 -12.04 1.05
CA LEU A 38 -4.27 -13.15 1.47
C LEU A 38 -3.59 -14.25 2.33
N GLY A 39 -2.33 -14.06 2.73
CA GLY A 39 -1.61 -14.90 3.68
C GLY A 39 -2.11 -14.75 5.11
N ALA A 40 -1.64 -15.61 6.00
CA ALA A 40 -2.08 -15.61 7.41
C ALA A 40 -1.84 -14.27 8.12
N GLU A 41 -0.64 -13.69 7.97
CA GLU A 41 -0.29 -12.44 8.63
C GLU A 41 -1.00 -11.22 8.01
N HIS A 42 -1.27 -11.24 6.70
CA HIS A 42 -2.08 -10.21 6.06
C HIS A 42 -3.54 -10.25 6.53
N LEU A 43 -4.14 -11.43 6.61
CA LEU A 43 -5.50 -11.58 7.15
C LEU A 43 -5.57 -11.16 8.63
N ARG A 44 -4.56 -11.49 9.44
CA ARG A 44 -4.46 -11.01 10.83
C ARG A 44 -4.35 -9.48 10.91
N ALA A 45 -3.58 -8.85 10.04
CA ALA A 45 -3.45 -7.40 9.99
C ALA A 45 -4.78 -6.73 9.64
N ARG A 46 -5.55 -7.32 8.73
CA ARG A 46 -6.90 -6.88 8.36
C ARG A 46 -7.91 -7.03 9.48
N GLU A 47 -7.92 -8.18 10.15
CA GLU A 47 -8.75 -8.37 11.34
C GLU A 47 -8.43 -7.34 12.44
N TRP A 48 -7.14 -7.06 12.65
CA TRP A 48 -6.69 -6.02 13.58
C TRP A 48 -7.17 -4.63 13.16
N PHE A 49 -7.04 -4.28 11.87
CA PHE A 49 -7.51 -3.00 11.33
C PHE A 49 -9.02 -2.79 11.56
N LEU A 50 -9.85 -3.80 11.27
CA LEU A 50 -11.29 -3.71 11.49
C LEU A 50 -11.63 -3.56 12.98
N LYS A 51 -10.91 -4.25 13.88
CA LYS A 51 -11.07 -4.11 15.32
C LYS A 51 -10.74 -2.69 15.80
N GLU A 52 -9.62 -2.12 15.34
CA GLU A 52 -9.24 -0.73 15.66
C GLU A 52 -10.26 0.28 15.15
N ALA A 53 -10.77 0.08 13.92
CA ALA A 53 -11.79 0.93 13.34
C ALA A 53 -13.12 0.87 14.10
N THR A 54 -13.57 -0.34 14.47
CA THR A 54 -14.77 -0.53 15.27
C THR A 54 -14.60 0.06 16.68
N ALA A 55 -13.41 -0.07 17.28
CA ALA A 55 -13.11 0.53 18.58
C ALA A 55 -13.10 2.07 18.52
N ALA A 56 -12.73 2.66 17.38
CA ALA A 56 -12.91 4.09 17.11
C ALA A 56 -14.38 4.48 16.82
N GLY A 57 -15.28 3.50 16.79
CA GLY A 57 -16.71 3.61 16.48
C GLY A 57 -16.97 4.03 15.03
N LEU A 58 -16.12 3.59 14.11
CA LEU A 58 -16.33 3.72 12.67
C LEU A 58 -17.09 2.49 12.16
N THR A 59 -17.87 2.66 11.08
CA THR A 59 -18.56 1.53 10.45
C THR A 59 -17.56 0.76 9.59
N THR A 60 -17.46 -0.55 9.77
CA THR A 60 -16.54 -1.39 8.99
C THR A 60 -17.26 -2.24 7.94
N HIS A 61 -16.64 -2.44 6.78
CA HIS A 61 -17.13 -3.37 5.77
C HIS A 61 -15.99 -3.98 4.94
N VAL A 62 -16.29 -5.07 4.25
CA VAL A 62 -15.39 -5.74 3.31
C VAL A 62 -16.13 -5.94 1.99
N ASP A 63 -15.54 -5.53 0.87
CA ASP A 63 -16.16 -5.66 -0.44
C ASP A 63 -15.91 -7.04 -1.09
N GLY A 64 -16.49 -7.25 -2.27
CA GLY A 64 -16.38 -8.53 -3.00
C GLY A 64 -14.96 -8.88 -3.48
N ALA A 65 -14.03 -7.92 -3.49
CA ALA A 65 -12.62 -8.08 -3.78
C ALA A 65 -11.74 -8.17 -2.51
N GLY A 66 -12.38 -8.20 -1.34
CA GLY A 66 -11.71 -8.27 -0.06
C GLY A 66 -11.03 -6.97 0.34
N ASN A 67 -11.35 -5.82 -0.25
CA ASN A 67 -10.88 -4.55 0.28
C ASN A 67 -11.52 -4.30 1.64
N HIS A 68 -10.72 -3.93 2.64
CA HIS A 68 -11.19 -3.72 4.00
C HIS A 68 -11.34 -2.23 4.28
N SER A 69 -12.52 -1.82 4.71
CA SER A 69 -12.87 -0.42 4.84
C SER A 69 -13.39 -0.06 6.22
N ALA A 70 -13.02 1.14 6.68
CA ALA A 70 -13.64 1.85 7.80
C ALA A 70 -14.27 3.13 7.28
N ALA A 71 -15.51 3.43 7.66
CA ALA A 71 -16.30 4.51 7.09
C ALA A 71 -16.85 5.45 8.18
N LEU A 72 -16.90 6.73 7.83
CA LEU A 72 -17.49 7.80 8.63
C LEU A 72 -18.54 8.55 7.79
N SER A 73 -19.79 8.49 8.23
CA SER A 73 -20.86 9.31 7.69
C SER A 73 -20.83 10.70 8.33
N CYS A 74 -20.10 11.64 7.71
CA CYS A 74 -19.99 13.03 8.14
C CYS A 74 -20.52 14.04 7.11
N GLY A 75 -20.95 13.54 5.94
CA GLY A 75 -21.60 14.33 4.90
C GLY A 75 -23.12 14.29 4.97
N PRO A 76 -23.81 15.09 4.12
CA PRO A 76 -25.25 14.98 3.96
C PRO A 76 -25.67 13.60 3.45
N ALA A 77 -26.95 13.26 3.61
CA ALA A 77 -27.49 12.00 3.11
C ALA A 77 -27.25 11.87 1.59
N GLY A 78 -26.67 10.75 1.16
CA GLY A 78 -26.32 10.52 -0.25
C GLY A 78 -25.04 11.21 -0.73
N ALA A 79 -24.29 11.88 0.16
CA ALA A 79 -23.00 12.46 -0.19
C ALA A 79 -22.01 11.41 -0.73
N PRO A 80 -21.23 11.74 -1.77
CA PRO A 80 -20.19 10.86 -2.26
C PRO A 80 -19.09 10.67 -1.22
N VAL A 81 -18.32 9.59 -1.38
CA VAL A 81 -17.26 9.19 -0.46
C VAL A 81 -15.91 9.69 -0.96
N LEU A 82 -15.13 10.35 -0.11
CA LEU A 82 -13.71 10.56 -0.31
C LEU A 82 -12.96 9.34 0.23
N LEU A 83 -12.35 8.57 -0.67
CA LEU A 83 -11.53 7.42 -0.29
C LEU A 83 -10.15 7.90 0.16
N LEU A 84 -9.68 7.37 1.29
CA LEU A 84 -8.37 7.59 1.86
C LEU A 84 -7.75 6.21 2.08
N GLY A 85 -6.57 5.91 1.57
CA GLY A 85 -6.10 4.54 1.72
C GLY A 85 -4.75 4.24 1.11
N SER A 86 -4.40 2.96 1.16
CA SER A 86 -3.24 2.35 0.50
C SER A 86 -3.40 0.82 0.64
N HIS A 87 -2.40 0.10 1.15
CA HIS A 87 -2.43 -1.35 1.32
C HIS A 87 -1.77 -1.84 2.63
N LEU A 88 -2.13 -3.03 3.09
CA LEU A 88 -1.55 -3.70 4.27
C LEU A 88 -0.70 -4.93 3.92
N ASP A 89 -0.79 -5.44 2.69
CA ASP A 89 0.11 -6.46 2.20
C ASP A 89 1.52 -5.92 1.98
N SER A 90 2.50 -6.81 2.01
CA SER A 90 3.91 -6.45 1.82
C SER A 90 4.65 -7.52 1.02
N VAL A 91 5.71 -7.09 0.35
CA VAL A 91 6.73 -8.01 -0.17
C VAL A 91 7.45 -8.79 0.95
N ARG A 92 8.27 -9.75 0.55
CA ARG A 92 9.19 -10.46 1.44
C ARG A 92 10.24 -9.48 1.97
N TYR A 93 10.39 -9.40 3.30
CA TYR A 93 11.26 -8.44 3.99
C TYR A 93 10.90 -6.98 3.65
N GLY A 94 9.60 -6.69 3.50
CA GLY A 94 9.10 -5.34 3.25
C GLY A 94 9.37 -4.40 4.43
N GLY A 95 9.41 -3.09 4.14
CA GLY A 95 9.51 -2.08 5.17
C GLY A 95 8.23 -1.97 6.00
N ARG A 96 8.34 -1.50 7.24
CA ARG A 96 7.19 -1.31 8.14
C ARG A 96 6.21 -0.22 7.68
N PHE A 97 6.61 0.64 6.74
CA PHE A 97 5.88 1.87 6.34
C PHE A 97 5.19 1.79 4.98
N ASP A 98 5.68 0.94 4.08
CA ASP A 98 5.13 0.78 2.73
C ASP A 98 3.68 0.28 2.82
N GLY A 99 2.75 0.99 2.18
CA GLY A 99 1.30 0.81 2.31
C GLY A 99 0.71 1.19 3.67
N ALA A 100 1.22 0.60 4.75
CA ALA A 100 0.66 0.68 6.10
C ALA A 100 0.54 2.13 6.62
N LEU A 101 1.46 3.02 6.24
CA LEU A 101 1.39 4.44 6.57
C LEU A 101 0.09 5.08 6.05
N GLY A 102 -0.29 4.80 4.80
CA GLY A 102 -1.47 5.38 4.17
C GLY A 102 -2.77 4.91 4.82
N VAL A 103 -2.88 3.59 5.07
CA VAL A 103 -4.07 3.00 5.70
C VAL A 103 -4.26 3.51 7.13
N LEU A 104 -3.19 3.56 7.93
CA LEU A 104 -3.29 4.06 9.29
C LEU A 104 -3.52 5.58 9.35
N ALA A 105 -2.96 6.33 8.41
CA ALA A 105 -3.20 7.78 8.35
C ALA A 105 -4.65 8.07 8.00
N ALA A 106 -5.23 7.32 7.07
CA ALA A 106 -6.65 7.39 6.76
C ALA A 106 -7.51 7.10 7.99
N LEU A 107 -7.23 6.00 8.71
CA LEU A 107 -7.96 5.66 9.94
C LEU A 107 -7.89 6.77 10.99
N GLU A 108 -6.72 7.35 11.20
CA GLU A 108 -6.51 8.46 12.13
C GLU A 108 -7.26 9.73 11.70
N ILE A 109 -7.27 10.06 10.41
CA ILE A 109 -8.05 11.18 9.87
C ILE A 109 -9.53 11.00 10.17
N LEU A 110 -10.10 9.82 9.88
CA LEU A 110 -11.52 9.54 10.15
C LEU A 110 -11.82 9.70 11.65
N GLN A 111 -10.96 9.17 12.51
CA GLN A 111 -11.17 9.27 13.96
C GLN A 111 -11.08 10.72 14.46
N VAL A 112 -10.12 11.51 13.98
CA VAL A 112 -9.97 12.93 14.36
C VAL A 112 -11.17 13.76 13.87
N VAL A 113 -11.62 13.55 12.64
CA VAL A 113 -12.81 14.25 12.09
C VAL A 113 -14.04 13.94 12.93
N LYS A 114 -14.21 12.66 13.31
CA LYS A 114 -15.30 12.23 14.19
C LYS A 114 -15.20 12.85 15.59
N GLU A 115 -14.02 12.81 16.23
CA GLU A 115 -13.77 13.37 17.56
C GLU A 115 -13.98 14.89 17.59
N ALA A 116 -13.62 15.58 16.51
CA ALA A 116 -13.82 17.02 16.35
C ALA A 116 -15.28 17.39 15.98
N GLY A 117 -16.13 16.43 15.64
CA GLY A 117 -17.52 16.67 15.25
C GLY A 117 -17.67 17.53 13.98
N VAL A 118 -16.72 17.42 13.04
CA VAL A 118 -16.71 18.24 11.81
C VAL A 118 -17.62 17.62 10.76
N ALA A 119 -18.57 18.41 10.26
CA ALA A 119 -19.35 18.06 9.07
C ALA A 119 -18.57 18.44 7.80
N LEU A 120 -18.57 17.54 6.82
CA LEU A 120 -17.94 17.73 5.51
C LEU A 120 -19.01 17.66 4.42
N GLU A 121 -18.67 17.99 3.18
CA GLU A 121 -19.58 17.77 2.04
C GLU A 121 -19.52 16.33 1.51
N THR A 122 -18.57 15.54 1.99
CA THR A 122 -18.36 14.14 1.63
C THR A 122 -18.39 13.25 2.86
N ASN A 123 -18.69 11.98 2.64
CA ASN A 123 -18.40 10.93 3.61
C ASN A 123 -16.92 10.52 3.48
N LEU A 124 -16.33 9.95 4.52
CA LEU A 124 -14.94 9.49 4.49
C LEU A 124 -14.86 7.98 4.61
N GLU A 125 -13.92 7.37 3.91
CA GLU A 125 -13.65 5.93 4.00
C GLU A 125 -12.15 5.67 3.97
N ALA A 126 -11.64 5.07 5.04
CA ALA A 126 -10.29 4.51 5.09
C ALA A 126 -10.31 3.11 4.47
N ILE A 127 -9.51 2.87 3.42
CA ILE A 127 -9.51 1.62 2.65
C ILE A 127 -8.11 0.98 2.59
N ASP A 128 -8.08 -0.33 2.82
CA ASP A 128 -6.95 -1.22 2.56
C ASP A 128 -7.23 -2.06 1.30
N PHE A 129 -6.48 -1.82 0.23
CA PHE A 129 -6.61 -2.54 -1.03
C PHE A 129 -5.99 -3.94 -0.98
N THR A 130 -6.68 -4.91 -1.59
CA THR A 130 -6.16 -6.28 -1.70
C THR A 130 -5.06 -6.41 -2.77
N ASP A 131 -3.93 -6.99 -2.35
CA ASP A 131 -2.83 -7.45 -3.21
C ASP A 131 -2.24 -6.34 -4.07
N GLU A 132 -1.87 -5.21 -3.46
CA GLU A 132 -1.21 -4.10 -4.16
C GLU A 132 0.15 -4.53 -4.71
N GLU A 133 0.93 -5.23 -3.89
CA GLU A 133 2.33 -5.59 -4.18
C GLU A 133 2.44 -6.68 -5.26
N GLY A 134 1.35 -7.38 -5.54
CA GLY A 134 1.28 -8.43 -6.54
C GLY A 134 1.90 -9.74 -6.08
N THR A 135 1.53 -10.17 -4.87
CA THR A 135 1.75 -11.55 -4.42
C THR A 135 1.08 -12.54 -5.37
N HIS A 136 -0.11 -12.19 -5.90
CA HIS A 136 -0.86 -13.03 -6.83
C HIS A 136 -1.09 -12.38 -8.20
N LEU A 137 -1.86 -11.29 -8.25
CA LEU A 137 -2.25 -10.60 -9.49
C LEU A 137 -1.68 -9.18 -9.54
N GLY A 138 -1.62 -8.51 -8.38
CA GLY A 138 -1.20 -7.11 -8.29
C GLY A 138 -2.36 -6.17 -8.57
N PHE A 139 -2.55 -5.19 -7.68
CA PHE A 139 -3.66 -4.25 -7.73
C PHE A 139 -5.05 -4.90 -7.75
N LEU A 140 -5.21 -6.15 -7.26
CA LEU A 140 -6.46 -6.90 -7.37
C LEU A 140 -7.65 -6.10 -6.84
N GLY A 141 -7.49 -5.54 -5.64
CA GLY A 141 -8.51 -4.79 -4.95
C GLY A 141 -8.93 -3.51 -5.66
N SER A 142 -7.94 -2.72 -6.12
CA SER A 142 -8.19 -1.45 -6.78
C SER A 142 -8.70 -1.61 -8.21
N LEU A 143 -8.19 -2.61 -8.95
CA LEU A 143 -8.71 -3.00 -10.27
C LEU A 143 -10.17 -3.46 -10.19
N ALA A 144 -10.50 -4.27 -9.19
CA ALA A 144 -11.87 -4.71 -8.98
C ALA A 144 -12.81 -3.54 -8.62
N LEU A 145 -12.37 -2.63 -7.74
CA LEU A 145 -13.15 -1.44 -7.36
C LEU A 145 -13.53 -0.58 -8.58
N VAL A 146 -12.60 -0.37 -9.52
CA VAL A 146 -12.87 0.40 -10.75
C VAL A 146 -13.51 -0.42 -11.87
N GLY A 147 -13.65 -1.74 -11.70
CA GLY A 147 -14.19 -2.66 -12.70
C GLY A 147 -13.27 -2.90 -13.88
N ALA A 148 -11.95 -2.81 -13.68
CA ALA A 148 -10.93 -3.05 -14.70
C ALA A 148 -10.38 -4.48 -14.68
N ILE A 149 -10.71 -5.28 -13.66
CA ILE A 149 -10.28 -6.68 -13.56
C ILE A 149 -11.12 -7.58 -14.47
N THR A 150 -10.47 -8.54 -15.13
CA THR A 150 -11.11 -9.46 -16.07
C THR A 150 -11.10 -10.91 -15.56
N PRO A 151 -12.07 -11.75 -16.00
CA PRO A 151 -12.04 -13.19 -15.74
C PRO A 151 -10.78 -13.89 -16.26
N GLN A 152 -10.10 -13.31 -17.27
CA GLN A 152 -8.88 -13.88 -17.83
C GLN A 152 -7.69 -13.69 -16.88
N GLU A 153 -7.55 -12.49 -16.30
CA GLU A 153 -6.49 -12.19 -15.32
C GLU A 153 -6.65 -13.04 -14.05
N LEU A 154 -7.88 -13.24 -13.57
CA LEU A 154 -8.16 -14.12 -12.42
C LEU A 154 -7.80 -15.59 -12.67
N ARG A 155 -7.85 -16.04 -13.92
CA ARG A 155 -7.45 -17.39 -14.35
C ARG A 155 -5.97 -17.51 -14.69
N HIS A 156 -5.27 -16.39 -14.87
CA HIS A 156 -3.83 -16.34 -15.16
C HIS A 156 -3.13 -15.35 -14.22
N PRO A 157 -3.17 -15.57 -12.89
CA PRO A 157 -2.46 -14.72 -11.96
C PRO A 157 -0.94 -14.78 -12.25
N GLY A 158 -0.20 -13.77 -11.78
CA GLY A 158 1.26 -13.78 -11.80
C GLY A 158 1.87 -14.91 -10.94
N SER A 159 1.11 -15.42 -9.96
CA SER A 159 1.45 -16.60 -9.15
C SER A 159 0.89 -17.91 -9.71
N ASP A 160 1.16 -19.03 -9.03
CA ASP A 160 0.47 -20.29 -9.30
C ASP A 160 -1.05 -20.17 -9.06
N LEU A 161 -1.86 -20.65 -10.00
CA LEU A 161 -3.32 -20.56 -9.95
C LEU A 161 -3.91 -21.33 -8.77
N GLY A 162 -3.39 -22.52 -8.47
CA GLY A 162 -3.88 -23.35 -7.36
C GLY A 162 -3.59 -22.71 -6.00
N ILE A 163 -2.43 -22.04 -5.86
CA ILE A 163 -2.11 -21.24 -4.67
C ILE A 163 -3.07 -20.04 -4.55
N PHE A 164 -3.28 -19.31 -5.64
CA PHE A 164 -4.18 -18.15 -5.64
C PHE A 164 -5.62 -18.52 -5.28
N GLN A 165 -6.16 -19.59 -5.88
CA GLN A 165 -7.51 -20.09 -5.57
C GLN A 165 -7.66 -20.50 -4.09
N LYS A 166 -6.65 -21.14 -3.50
CA LYS A 166 -6.65 -21.47 -2.06
C LYS A 166 -6.62 -20.21 -1.20
N ALA A 167 -5.86 -19.19 -1.60
CA ALA A 167 -5.77 -17.93 -0.88
C ALA A 167 -7.12 -17.17 -0.92
N LEU A 168 -7.77 -17.12 -2.09
CA LEU A 168 -9.13 -16.57 -2.24
C LEU A 168 -10.14 -17.32 -1.35
N ALA A 169 -10.15 -18.65 -1.41
CA ALA A 169 -11.05 -19.47 -0.61
C ALA A 169 -10.86 -19.24 0.89
N LYS A 170 -9.61 -19.12 1.36
CA LYS A 170 -9.29 -18.80 2.76
C LYS A 170 -9.82 -17.42 3.17
N ALA A 171 -9.80 -16.46 2.27
CA ALA A 171 -10.34 -15.12 2.47
C ALA A 171 -11.86 -15.00 2.24
N GLY A 172 -12.53 -16.10 1.88
CA GLY A 172 -13.96 -16.11 1.55
C GLY A 172 -14.31 -15.42 0.23
N LEU A 173 -13.34 -15.24 -0.67
CA LEU A 173 -13.50 -14.57 -1.96
C LEU A 173 -13.75 -15.57 -3.08
N THR A 174 -14.52 -15.13 -4.08
CA THR A 174 -14.82 -15.90 -5.29
C THR A 174 -14.55 -15.06 -6.52
N GLU A 175 -14.39 -15.69 -7.69
CA GLU A 175 -14.25 -14.96 -8.96
C GLU A 175 -15.42 -14.00 -9.18
N ASN A 176 -16.66 -14.46 -8.95
CA ASN A 176 -17.85 -13.63 -9.11
C ASN A 176 -17.86 -12.45 -8.13
N SER A 177 -17.52 -12.66 -6.85
CA SER A 177 -17.50 -11.56 -5.89
C SER A 177 -16.49 -10.49 -6.27
N ILE A 178 -15.33 -10.87 -6.81
CA ILE A 178 -14.30 -9.93 -7.26
C ILE A 178 -14.79 -9.13 -8.46
N LEU A 179 -15.41 -9.80 -9.44
CA LEU A 179 -15.96 -9.15 -10.65
C LEU A 179 -17.12 -8.19 -10.31
N ASP A 180 -17.88 -8.50 -9.26
CA ASP A 180 -19.02 -7.69 -8.80
C ASP A 180 -18.62 -6.55 -7.85
N ALA A 181 -17.35 -6.45 -7.43
CA ALA A 181 -16.87 -5.46 -6.46
C ALA A 181 -16.82 -4.01 -7.00
N ARG A 182 -17.15 -3.81 -8.28
CA ARG A 182 -17.09 -2.50 -8.95
C ARG A 182 -17.99 -1.47 -8.23
N ARG A 183 -17.41 -0.32 -7.91
CA ARG A 183 -18.16 0.83 -7.39
C ARG A 183 -18.55 1.79 -8.52
N SER A 184 -19.73 2.40 -8.40
CA SER A 184 -20.16 3.43 -9.33
C SER A 184 -19.28 4.69 -9.15
N PRO A 185 -18.73 5.27 -10.23
CA PRO A 185 -17.97 6.52 -10.15
C PRO A 185 -18.75 7.67 -9.50
N SER A 186 -20.08 7.70 -9.65
CA SER A 186 -20.93 8.73 -9.03
C SER A 186 -20.94 8.69 -7.50
N THR A 187 -20.48 7.60 -6.89
CA THR A 187 -20.43 7.44 -5.43
C THR A 187 -19.10 7.87 -4.82
N ILE A 188 -18.09 8.18 -5.65
CA ILE A 188 -16.74 8.49 -5.22
C ILE A 188 -16.42 9.95 -5.55
N ALA A 189 -16.12 10.75 -4.52
CA ALA A 189 -15.71 12.14 -4.67
C ALA A 189 -14.26 12.26 -5.14
N GLY A 190 -13.42 11.30 -4.75
CA GLY A 190 -12.01 11.24 -5.07
C GLY A 190 -11.29 10.17 -4.25
N TYR A 191 -9.98 10.05 -4.49
CA TYR A 191 -9.07 9.18 -3.74
C TYR A 191 -7.80 9.94 -3.40
N LEU A 192 -7.37 9.85 -2.14
CA LEU A 192 -6.09 10.38 -1.67
C LEU A 192 -5.31 9.26 -0.95
N GLU A 193 -4.03 9.16 -1.29
CA GLU A 193 -3.12 8.20 -0.68
C GLU A 193 -1.93 8.93 -0.06
N LEU A 194 -1.69 8.72 1.24
CA LEU A 194 -0.42 9.07 1.86
C LEU A 194 0.55 7.90 1.73
N HIS A 195 1.77 8.17 1.33
CA HIS A 195 2.79 7.15 1.18
C HIS A 195 4.19 7.64 1.53
N ILE A 196 5.11 6.73 1.77
CA ILE A 196 6.54 7.09 1.82
C ILE A 196 7.07 7.34 0.41
N GLU A 197 8.11 8.18 0.30
CA GLU A 197 8.71 8.52 -0.99
C GLU A 197 9.20 7.30 -1.79
N GLN A 198 9.69 6.26 -1.10
CA GLN A 198 10.45 5.13 -1.67
C GLN A 198 11.72 5.55 -2.45
N GLY A 199 12.08 6.84 -2.37
CA GLY A 199 13.29 7.45 -2.92
C GLY A 199 14.05 8.23 -1.84
N ASN A 200 14.92 9.14 -2.27
CA ASN A 200 15.76 9.94 -1.39
C ASN A 200 15.61 11.46 -1.58
N ARG A 201 14.74 11.94 -2.46
CA ARG A 201 14.60 13.36 -2.79
C ARG A 201 14.14 14.19 -1.58
N LEU A 202 13.07 13.77 -0.91
CA LEU A 202 12.60 14.41 0.33
C LEU A 202 13.62 14.24 1.45
N ASN A 203 14.35 13.12 1.47
CA ASN A 203 15.40 12.96 2.48
C ASN A 203 16.56 13.95 2.30
N THR A 204 16.85 14.35 1.05
CA THR A 204 17.90 15.31 0.71
C THR A 204 17.42 16.75 0.56
N SER A 205 16.11 17.00 0.55
CA SER A 205 15.55 18.35 0.51
C SER A 205 15.24 18.86 1.92
N ALA A 206 14.77 20.11 2.02
CA ALA A 206 14.28 20.69 3.27
C ALA A 206 12.78 20.40 3.51
N ASP A 207 12.14 19.65 2.62
CA ASP A 207 10.69 19.44 2.65
C ASP A 207 10.33 18.14 3.37
N ASP A 208 9.33 18.20 4.25
CA ASP A 208 8.82 17.01 4.95
C ASP A 208 7.70 16.29 4.16
N ILE A 209 7.03 17.00 3.24
CA ILE A 209 5.86 16.54 2.49
C ILE A 209 5.97 16.98 1.03
N ALA A 210 5.62 16.10 0.09
CA ALA A 210 5.46 16.44 -1.33
C ALA A 210 4.09 16.03 -1.88
N VAL A 211 3.58 16.85 -2.80
CA VAL A 211 2.40 16.55 -3.63
C VAL A 211 2.87 15.82 -4.88
N VAL A 212 2.40 14.59 -5.11
CA VAL A 212 2.75 13.83 -6.31
C VAL A 212 1.91 14.30 -7.49
N THR A 213 2.58 14.71 -8.55
CA THR A 213 1.96 15.18 -9.79
C THR A 213 1.85 14.10 -10.86
N SER A 214 2.68 13.06 -10.78
CA SER A 214 2.71 11.96 -11.73
C SER A 214 3.37 10.71 -11.15
N ILE A 215 3.03 9.56 -11.72
CA ILE A 215 3.63 8.26 -11.41
C ILE A 215 4.34 7.77 -12.67
N VAL A 216 5.49 7.09 -12.49
CA VAL A 216 6.26 6.53 -13.61
C VAL A 216 5.47 5.42 -14.31
N GLY A 217 5.61 5.33 -15.64
CA GLY A 217 5.12 4.17 -16.38
C GLY A 217 6.04 2.98 -16.15
N LEU A 218 5.49 1.85 -15.68
CA LEU A 218 6.24 0.62 -15.46
C LEU A 218 6.08 -0.33 -16.66
N ARG A 219 7.18 -0.97 -17.07
CA ARG A 219 7.17 -2.10 -18.01
C ARG A 219 7.96 -3.25 -17.40
N ARG A 220 7.32 -4.40 -17.25
CA ARG A 220 7.96 -5.65 -16.82
C ARG A 220 8.08 -6.58 -18.04
N GLN A 221 9.25 -7.16 -18.25
CA GLN A 221 9.52 -8.10 -19.35
C GLN A 221 10.16 -9.36 -18.77
N LYS A 222 9.64 -10.53 -19.18
CA LYS A 222 10.26 -11.82 -18.90
C LYS A 222 11.10 -12.24 -20.09
N VAL A 223 12.42 -12.18 -19.93
CA VAL A 223 13.36 -12.64 -20.96
C VAL A 223 13.81 -14.06 -20.62
N THR A 224 13.66 -14.98 -21.56
CA THR A 224 14.09 -16.38 -21.39
C THR A 224 15.26 -16.64 -22.32
N TYR A 225 16.41 -16.98 -21.74
CA TYR A 225 17.58 -17.42 -22.51
C TYR A 225 17.57 -18.95 -22.62
N ILE A 226 17.55 -19.46 -23.84
CA ILE A 226 17.58 -20.89 -24.11
C ILE A 226 19.00 -21.26 -24.55
N GLY A 227 19.72 -21.95 -23.66
CA GLY A 227 21.05 -22.50 -23.93
C GLY A 227 21.05 -24.03 -23.96
N ARG A 228 22.23 -24.62 -24.08
CA ARG A 228 22.46 -26.05 -23.87
C ARG A 228 23.29 -26.23 -22.59
N SER A 229 22.84 -27.08 -21.68
CA SER A 229 23.65 -27.48 -20.53
C SER A 229 24.83 -28.34 -20.98
N TRP A 230 26.04 -28.06 -20.50
CA TRP A 230 27.24 -28.81 -20.87
C TRP A 230 28.10 -29.16 -19.66
N THR A 231 28.59 -30.40 -19.62
CA THR A 231 29.39 -30.98 -18.54
C THR A 231 30.89 -30.88 -18.81
N GLY A 232 31.38 -29.70 -19.22
CA GLY A 232 32.78 -29.25 -19.05
C GLY A 232 33.97 -30.09 -19.57
N ARG A 233 33.82 -31.25 -20.22
CA ARG A 233 34.98 -32.13 -20.54
C ARG A 233 35.61 -31.98 -21.92
N ARG A 234 35.02 -31.21 -22.85
CA ARG A 234 35.66 -30.72 -24.09
C ARG A 234 34.67 -29.84 -24.86
N SER A 235 35.08 -28.66 -25.29
CA SER A 235 34.35 -27.88 -26.31
C SER A 235 35.35 -27.47 -27.39
N PRO A 236 35.19 -27.90 -28.66
CA PRO A 236 35.66 -27.09 -29.77
C PRO A 236 34.68 -25.92 -29.92
N HIS A 237 35.22 -24.71 -29.95
CA HIS A 237 34.44 -23.50 -30.22
C HIS A 237 33.60 -23.67 -31.50
N ALA A 238 32.28 -23.76 -31.33
CA ALA A 238 31.31 -23.62 -32.41
C ALA A 238 30.10 -22.85 -31.87
N PHE A 239 30.27 -21.54 -31.76
CA PHE A 239 29.15 -20.62 -31.60
C PHE A 239 28.43 -20.54 -32.95
N LEU A 240 27.31 -21.25 -33.08
CA LEU A 240 26.29 -20.95 -34.08
C LEU A 240 25.19 -20.15 -33.37
N THR A 241 25.23 -18.84 -33.50
CA THR A 241 24.06 -17.99 -33.29
C THR A 241 23.11 -18.22 -34.45
N SER A 242 22.00 -18.93 -34.21
CA SER A 242 20.83 -18.83 -35.08
C SER A 242 19.96 -17.69 -34.55
N PRO A 243 19.63 -16.66 -35.35
CA PRO A 243 18.63 -15.68 -34.98
C PRO A 243 17.26 -16.31 -35.19
N GLY A 244 16.53 -16.58 -34.10
CA GLY A 244 15.19 -17.16 -34.20
C GLY A 244 14.52 -17.26 -32.84
N ASP A 245 13.38 -16.56 -32.73
CA ASP A 245 12.41 -16.57 -31.64
C ASP A 245 12.76 -15.79 -30.37
N GLU A 246 12.93 -14.47 -30.52
CA GLU A 246 12.48 -13.54 -29.48
C GLU A 246 10.94 -13.51 -29.48
N ARG A 247 10.30 -14.13 -28.47
CA ARG A 247 8.89 -13.84 -28.16
C ARG A 247 8.83 -12.86 -26.99
N VAL A 248 8.58 -11.59 -27.32
CA VAL A 248 8.26 -10.56 -26.35
C VAL A 248 6.75 -10.54 -26.16
N SER A 249 6.24 -11.10 -25.06
CA SER A 249 4.88 -10.83 -24.59
C SER A 249 4.94 -9.74 -23.53
N GLY A 250 4.27 -8.61 -23.79
CA GLY A 250 4.19 -7.48 -22.86
C GLY A 250 2.73 -7.16 -22.59
N GLU A 251 2.38 -7.11 -21.31
CA GLU A 251 1.07 -6.69 -20.84
C GLU A 251 1.16 -5.23 -20.36
N ARG A 252 0.09 -4.45 -20.58
CA ARG A 252 0.03 -3.02 -20.25
C ARG A 252 -1.03 -2.80 -19.20
N SER A 253 -0.66 -2.08 -18.15
CA SER A 253 -1.62 -1.44 -17.26
C SER A 253 -1.14 -0.01 -16.98
N LYS A 254 -2.06 0.95 -17.11
CA LYS A 254 -1.87 2.36 -16.77
C LYS A 254 -2.98 2.75 -15.81
N HIS A 255 -2.64 3.28 -14.65
CA HIS A 255 -3.61 3.85 -13.71
C HIS A 255 -3.10 5.19 -13.19
N TRP A 256 -4.03 6.13 -12.98
CA TRP A 256 -3.76 7.48 -12.49
C TRP A 256 -4.40 7.65 -11.11
N TYR A 257 -3.60 8.00 -10.10
CA TYR A 257 -4.07 8.36 -8.76
C TYR A 257 -3.18 9.48 -8.18
N TYR A 258 -3.76 10.31 -7.31
CA TYR A 258 -3.03 11.35 -6.58
C TYR A 258 -2.44 10.76 -5.29
N ARG A 259 -1.13 10.91 -5.10
CA ARG A 259 -0.37 10.44 -3.94
C ARG A 259 0.24 11.64 -3.21
N ILE A 260 0.32 11.60 -1.90
CA ILE A 260 1.04 12.54 -1.05
C ILE A 260 2.21 11.76 -0.45
N LEU A 261 3.43 12.28 -0.52
CA LEU A 261 4.61 11.60 0.00
C LEU A 261 5.06 12.22 1.32
N ALA A 262 5.43 11.39 2.29
CA ALA A 262 6.04 11.78 3.56
C ALA A 262 7.45 11.20 3.73
N ARG A 263 8.31 11.96 4.41
CA ARG A 263 9.69 11.60 4.73
C ARG A 263 9.77 10.54 5.84
N ARG A 264 10.67 9.55 5.69
CA ARG A 264 11.05 8.61 6.75
C ARG A 264 11.98 9.32 7.74
N ASN A 265 11.50 9.61 8.95
CA ASN A 265 12.33 10.18 10.00
C ASN A 265 12.94 9.06 10.85
N GLU A 266 14.14 8.61 10.48
CA GLU A 266 14.98 7.85 11.41
C GLU A 266 15.51 8.82 12.46
N HIS A 267 15.42 8.44 13.73
CA HIS A 267 15.96 9.20 14.85
C HIS A 267 17.37 9.71 14.50
N ARG A 268 17.55 11.03 14.41
CA ARG A 268 18.87 11.62 14.62
C ARG A 268 19.23 11.34 16.08
N PRO A 269 20.29 10.57 16.39
CA PRO A 269 20.91 10.76 17.70
C PRO A 269 21.32 12.23 17.74
N SER A 270 20.85 12.96 18.75
CA SER A 270 21.33 14.29 19.05
C SER A 270 22.85 14.18 19.25
N ALA A 271 23.62 14.63 18.27
CA ALA A 271 25.04 14.84 18.40
C ALA A 271 25.26 16.05 19.32
N CYS A 272 25.11 15.83 20.62
CA CYS A 272 25.60 16.65 21.73
C CYS A 272 25.54 15.78 23.00
N ALA A 273 26.33 14.71 23.02
CA ALA A 273 26.83 14.15 24.27
C ALA A 273 28.25 14.72 24.44
N ALA A 274 28.41 15.53 25.49
CA ALA A 274 29.59 16.33 25.77
C ALA A 274 30.87 15.48 25.94
N ASP A 275 31.90 15.77 25.15
CA ASP A 275 33.29 15.59 25.58
C ASP A 275 33.77 16.93 26.17
N PRO A 276 34.11 17.02 27.47
CA PRO A 276 34.55 18.26 28.11
C PRO A 276 35.92 18.78 27.65
N ARG A 277 36.50 18.25 26.56
CA ARG A 277 37.87 18.58 26.12
C ARG A 277 37.98 19.24 24.73
N ILE A 278 36.87 19.61 24.09
CA ILE A 278 36.90 20.23 22.75
C ILE A 278 36.23 21.60 22.80
N PRO A 279 36.96 22.72 22.69
CA PRO A 279 36.36 24.03 22.53
C PRO A 279 35.80 24.20 21.10
N CYS A 280 34.52 24.56 20.99
CA CYS A 280 33.90 24.98 19.73
C CYS A 280 34.46 26.35 19.28
N PRO A 281 34.75 26.55 17.97
CA PRO A 281 35.17 27.84 17.46
C PRO A 281 33.98 28.81 17.38
N GLU A 282 34.20 30.05 17.79
CA GLU A 282 33.24 31.15 17.73
C GLU A 282 32.90 31.53 16.28
N THR A 283 31.64 31.93 16.12
CA THR A 283 30.96 32.37 14.90
C THR A 283 31.60 33.59 14.24
N ALA A 284 31.68 33.56 12.90
CA ALA A 284 31.65 34.72 12.01
C ALA A 284 30.71 34.42 10.83
#